data_AF-A0A240C510-F1
#
_entry.id   AF-A0A240C510-F1
#
_cell.length_a   1.000
_cell.length_b   1.000
_cell.length_c   1.000
_cell.angle_alpha   90.00
_cell.angle_beta   90.00
_cell.angle_gamma   90.00
#
_symmetry.space_group_name_H-M   'P 1'
#
loop_
_entity.id
_entity.type
_entity.pdbx_description
1 polymer ?
#
loop_
_entity_poly.entity_id
_entity_poly.type
_entity_poly.pdbx_seq_one_letter_code
_entity_poly.pdbx_strand_id
1 'polypeptide(L)' 'MKTLKENYLSLTIIIFAVIMSFVLQNYFQLPLIAGAFIGVLLGIVCGFILQKIKSKSNKNDKSEPH' A
#
# COMPACT_ATOMS: atom_id res chain seq x y z
N MET A 1 -1.47 21.50 -4.75
CA MET A 1 -2.45 20.69 -3.98
C MET A 1 -2.41 19.18 -4.25
N LYS A 2 -1.44 18.64 -5.02
CA LYS A 2 -1.33 17.19 -5.30
C LYS A 2 -0.66 16.40 -4.15
N THR A 3 0.28 17.00 -3.43
CA THR A 3 1.07 16.39 -2.34
C THR A 3 0.25 15.94 -1.13
N LEU A 4 -0.83 16.65 -0.78
CA LEU A 4 -1.68 16.29 0.36
C LEU A 4 -2.52 15.03 0.09
N LYS A 5 -2.95 14.82 -1.17
CA LYS A 5 -3.71 13.63 -1.57
C LYS A 5 -2.84 12.37 -1.60
N GLU A 6 -1.57 12.48 -1.99
CA GLU A 6 -0.65 11.34 -2.00
C GLU A 6 -0.31 10.83 -0.60
N ASN A 7 -0.17 11.73 0.38
CA ASN A 7 0.08 11.34 1.77
C ASN A 7 -1.11 10.61 2.38
N TYR A 8 -2.33 11.07 2.07
CA TYR A 8 -3.56 10.41 2.51
C TYR A 8 -3.69 9.01 1.89
N LEU A 9 -3.41 8.86 0.59
CA LEU A 9 -3.40 7.57 -0.09
C LEU A 9 -2.44 6.58 0.57
N SER A 10 -1.22 7.02 0.88
CA SER A 10 -0.21 6.18 1.52
C SER A 10 -0.65 5.75 2.93
N LEU A 11 -1.24 6.65 3.71
CA LEU A 11 -1.75 6.35 5.05
C LEU A 11 -2.95 5.38 5.00
N THR A 12 -3.88 5.57 4.07
CA THR A 12 -5.02 4.66 3.87
C THR A 12 -4.55 3.24 3.56
N ILE A 13 -3.52 3.09 2.72
CA ILE A 13 -2.95 1.78 2.38
C ILE A 13 -2.37 1.08 3.60
N ILE A 14 -1.65 1.82 4.46
CA ILE A 14 -1.05 1.26 5.69
C ILE A 14 -2.15 0.79 6.64
N ILE A 15 -3.17 1.62 6.87
CA ILE A 15 -4.32 1.26 7.72
C ILE A 15 -5.03 0.02 7.17
N PHE A 16 -5.26 -0.01 5.85
CA PHE A 16 -5.89 -1.16 5.20
C PHE A 16 -5.06 -2.43 5.38
N ALA A 17 -3.73 -2.38 5.20
CA ALA A 17 -2.85 -3.54 5.37
C ALA A 17 -2.89 -4.10 6.80
N VAL A 18 -2.93 -3.23 7.81
CA VAL A 18 -3.02 -3.63 9.22
C VAL A 18 -4.37 -4.32 9.49
N ILE A 19 -5.48 -3.73 9.04
CA ILE A 19 -6.81 -4.31 9.22
C ILE A 19 -6.93 -5.64 8.47
N MET A 20 -6.46 -5.72 7.22
CA MET A 20 -6.52 -6.94 6.42
C MET A 20 -5.73 -8.08 7.08
N SER A 21 -4.53 -7.77 7.61
CA SER A 21 -3.71 -8.73 8.34
C SER A 21 -4.40 -9.23 9.61
N PHE A 22 -5.06 -8.34 10.34
CA PHE A 22 -5.79 -8.69 11.57
C PHE A 22 -7.04 -9.53 11.28
N VAL A 23 -7.79 -9.20 10.23
CA VAL A 23 -8.97 -9.97 9.78
C VAL A 23 -8.56 -11.38 9.36
N LEU A 24 -7.47 -11.51 8.59
CA LEU A 24 -6.98 -12.81 8.14
C LEU A 24 -6.46 -13.66 9.32
N GLN A 25 -5.83 -13.02 10.30
CA GLN A 25 -5.38 -13.67 11.53
C GLN A 25 -6.56 -14.20 12.36
N ASN A 26 -7.64 -13.44 12.47
CA ASN A 26 -8.85 -13.85 13.16
C ASN A 26 -9.60 -14.98 12.43
N TYR A 27 -9.68 -14.91 11.10
CA TYR A 27 -10.43 -15.89 10.31
C TYR A 27 -9.75 -17.26 10.24
N PHE A 28 -8.41 -17.28 10.11
CA PHE A 28 -7.65 -18.52 10.04
C PHE A 28 -7.15 -19.02 11.42
N GLN A 29 -7.50 -18.33 12.51
CA GLN A 29 -6.97 -18.58 13.87
C GLN A 29 -5.44 -18.70 13.89
N LEU A 30 -4.78 -17.92 13.03
CA LEU A 30 -3.34 -18.01 12.84
C LEU A 30 -2.63 -17.36 14.05
N PRO A 31 -1.51 -17.93 14.51
CA PRO A 31 -0.72 -17.33 15.57
C PRO A 31 -0.28 -15.91 15.20
N LEU A 32 -0.03 -15.06 16.21
CA LEU A 32 0.36 -13.66 16.05
C LEU A 32 1.50 -13.46 15.04
N ILE A 33 2.46 -14.40 15.04
CA ILE A 33 3.60 -14.43 14.14
C ILE A 33 3.18 -14.53 12.66
N ALA A 34 2.19 -15.36 12.34
CA ALA A 34 1.76 -15.59 10.96
C ALA A 34 1.06 -14.35 10.38
N GLY A 35 0.29 -13.61 11.18
CA GLY A 35 -0.26 -12.32 10.75
C GLY A 35 0.82 -11.26 10.53
N ALA A 36 1.91 -11.27 11.31
CA ALA A 36 3.06 -10.40 11.05
C ALA A 36 3.75 -10.75 9.71
N PHE A 37 3.96 -12.04 9.42
CA PHE A 37 4.51 -12.49 8.12
C PHE A 37 3.62 -12.07 6.95
N ILE A 38 2.30 -12.31 7.08
CA ILE A 38 1.30 -11.95 6.07
C ILE A 38 1.26 -10.43 5.88
N GLY A 39 1.27 -9.66 6.96
CA GLY A 39 1.26 -8.20 6.90
C GLY A 39 2.51 -7.61 6.27
N VAL A 40 3.69 -8.19 6.54
CA VAL A 40 4.94 -7.81 5.86
C VAL A 40 4.86 -8.14 4.37
N LEU A 41 4.41 -9.35 4.00
CA LEU A 41 4.22 -9.76 2.60
C LEU A 41 3.24 -8.84 1.85
N LEU A 42 2.06 -8.57 2.43
CA LEU A 42 1.06 -7.66 1.88
C LEU A 42 1.58 -6.22 1.79
N GLY A 43 2.32 -5.77 2.80
CA GLY A 43 2.94 -4.44 2.83
C GLY A 43 3.98 -4.26 1.73
N ILE A 44 4.84 -5.26 1.51
CA ILE A 44 5.83 -5.24 0.41
C ILE A 44 5.13 -5.22 -0.94
N VAL A 45 4.13 -6.08 -1.16
CA VAL A 45 3.38 -6.12 -2.42
C VAL A 45 2.67 -4.80 -2.67
N CYS A 46 1.98 -4.25 -1.67
CA CYS A 46 1.26 -2.99 -1.81
C CYS A 46 2.21 -1.81 -2.03
N GLY A 47 3.33 -1.76 -1.30
CA GLY A 47 4.38 -0.77 -1.50
C GLY A 47 4.98 -0.84 -2.91
N PHE A 48 5.20 -2.06 -3.42
CA PHE A 48 5.71 -2.27 -4.77
C PHE A 48 4.72 -1.81 -5.85
N ILE A 49 3.43 -2.13 -5.70
CA ILE A 49 2.36 -1.65 -6.59
C ILE A 49 2.29 -0.13 -6.56
N LEU A 50 2.33 0.48 -5.37
CA LEU A 50 2.27 1.92 -5.21
C LEU A 50 3.45 2.60 -5.90
N GLN A 51 4.66 2.05 -5.75
CA GLN A 51 5.87 2.57 -6.40
C GLN A 51 5.76 2.47 -7.93
N LYS A 52 5.22 1.36 -8.45
CA LYS A 52 4.94 1.20 -9.89
C LYS A 52 3.91 2.21 -10.42
N ILE A 53 2.81 2.41 -9.70
CA ILE A 53 1.78 3.40 -10.08
C ILE A 53 2.39 4.80 -10.07
N LYS A 54 3.16 5.14 -9.04
CA LYS A 54 3.84 6.45 -8.93
C LYS A 54 4.83 6.68 -10.05
N SER A 55 5.63 5.67 -10.38
CA SER A 55 6.58 5.70 -11.50
C SER A 55 5.87 5.91 -12.84
N LYS A 56 4.73 5.26 -13.06
CA LYS A 56 3.93 5.42 -14.28
C LYS A 56 3.25 6.79 -14.35
N SER A 57 2.76 7.32 -13.21
CA SER A 57 2.11 8.63 -13.14
C SER A 57 3.09 9.78 -13.38
N ASN A 58 4.33 9.68 -12.90
CA ASN A 58 5.36 10.72 -13.14
C ASN A 58 5.79 10.77 -14.62
N LYS A 59 5.62 9.68 -15.37
CA LYS A 59 5.95 9.63 -16.80
C LYS A 59 4.91 10.35 -17.69
N ASN A 60 3.71 10.61 -17.17
CA ASN A 60 2.61 11.26 -17.91
C ASN A 60 2.49 12.78 -17.65
N ASP A 61 3.32 13.34 -16.77
CA ASP A 61 3.38 14.78 -16.46
C ASP A 61 4.53 15.47 -17.24
N LYS A 62 5.21 14.75 -18.14
CA LYS A 62 6.26 15.28 -19.03
C LYS A 62 5.83 15.38 -20.50
N SER A 63 4.52 15.47 -20.71
CA SER A 63 3.90 15.78 -22.00
C SER A 63 3.09 17.08 -21.87
N GLU A 64 3.74 18.14 -21.40
CA GLU A 64 3.40 19.50 -21.80
C GLU A 64 4.51 19.94 -22.76
N PRO A 65 4.32 19.80 -24.09
CA PRO A 65 5.13 20.51 -25.04
C PRO A 65 4.70 21.99 -25.02
N HIS A 66 5.70 22.85 -24.74
CA HIS A 66 5.86 24.26 -25.09
C HIS A 66 4.64 25.06 -25.58
#